data_AF-A0A9J7Y3G3-F1
#
_entry.id   AF-A0A9J7Y3G3-F1
#
_cell.length_a   1.000
_cell.length_b   1.000
_cell.length_c   1.000
_cell.angle_alpha   90.00
_cell.angle_beta   90.00
_cell.angle_gamma   90.00
#
_symmetry.space_group_name_H-M   'P 1'
#
loop_
_entity.id
_entity.type
_entity.pdbx_description
1 polymer ?
#
loop_
_entity_poly.entity_id
_entity_poly.type
_entity_poly.pdbx_seq_one_letter_code
_entity_poly.pdbx_strand_id
1 'polypeptide(L)'
;KKITGELLNIEEKYSLKLSTEVKVVNDSIHGHIELHPLLVKIIDTPQFQRLRHIKQLGGAYWVFPGASHNRFEHSIGVAYLAGCMVKSLQEKQPELHITNRDILCVTIAGLCHDLGHGPFSHLFDKKFIPAVQSDAKWKHEEASVNMFRHMVKENNLEPLMVSYGLDMENDLTFIDELIKGHKTIPVTNTL
;
A
#
# COMPACT_ATOMS: atom_id res chain seq x y z
N LYS A 1 40.00 -20.25 -13.63
CA LYS A 1 39.83 -20.00 -12.17
C LYS A 1 39.70 -18.49 -11.85
N LYS A 2 38.90 -17.71 -12.59
CA LYS A 2 38.78 -16.24 -12.33
C LYS A 2 37.38 -15.65 -12.53
N ILE A 3 36.35 -16.48 -12.68
CA ILE A 3 34.97 -16.04 -13.00
C ILE A 3 34.06 -16.07 -11.76
N THR A 4 34.46 -16.73 -10.67
CA THR A 4 33.62 -16.89 -9.47
C THR A 4 33.61 -15.67 -8.55
N GLY A 5 34.63 -14.78 -8.62
CA GLY A 5 34.71 -13.59 -7.76
C GLY A 5 33.86 -12.40 -8.23
N GLU A 6 33.63 -12.26 -9.53
CA GLU A 6 32.79 -11.18 -10.08
C GLU A 6 31.29 -11.45 -9.88
N LEU A 7 30.87 -12.72 -9.94
CA LEU A 7 29.46 -13.11 -9.68
C LEU A 7 29.05 -12.90 -8.21
N LEU A 8 29.94 -13.22 -7.25
CA LEU A 8 29.70 -12.95 -5.83
C LEU A 8 29.54 -11.46 -5.52
N ASN A 9 30.34 -10.60 -6.18
CA ASN A 9 30.23 -9.14 -6.03
C ASN A 9 28.96 -8.54 -6.66
N ILE A 10 28.35 -9.22 -7.63
CA ILE A 10 27.09 -8.80 -8.26
C ILE A 10 25.93 -9.14 -7.32
N GLU A 11 25.87 -10.35 -6.76
CA GLU A 11 24.84 -10.73 -5.78
C GLU A 11 24.88 -9.83 -4.54
N GLU A 12 26.05 -9.43 -4.07
CA GLU A 12 26.20 -8.52 -2.93
C GLU A 12 25.80 -7.06 -3.26
N LYS A 13 25.94 -6.65 -4.52
CA LYS A 13 25.57 -5.31 -5.02
C LYS A 13 24.06 -5.16 -5.30
N TYR A 14 23.37 -6.26 -5.60
CA TYR A 14 21.91 -6.33 -5.80
C TYR A 14 21.15 -6.94 -4.63
N SER A 15 21.84 -7.44 -3.60
CA SER A 15 21.26 -7.73 -2.30
C SER A 15 20.60 -6.46 -1.77
N LEU A 16 19.29 -6.54 -1.53
CA LEU A 16 18.53 -5.49 -0.84
C LEU A 16 19.12 -5.33 0.56
N LYS A 17 20.16 -4.49 0.70
CA LYS A 17 20.67 -4.10 2.01
C LYS A 17 19.49 -3.54 2.80
N LEU A 18 19.25 -4.10 3.99
CA LEU A 18 18.29 -3.52 4.94
C LEU A 18 18.76 -2.11 5.24
N SER A 19 18.04 -1.12 4.72
CA SER A 19 18.17 0.24 5.21
C SER A 19 17.41 0.31 6.53
N THR A 20 18.06 0.81 7.56
CA THR A 20 17.43 1.14 8.84
C THR A 20 17.06 2.61 8.91
N GLU A 21 17.40 3.40 7.88
CA GLU A 21 17.21 4.84 7.89
C GLU A 21 15.80 5.22 7.48
N VAL A 22 15.12 5.93 8.39
CA VAL A 22 13.83 6.55 8.14
C VAL A 22 14.00 7.62 7.07
N LYS A 23 13.09 7.65 6.09
CA LYS A 23 13.06 8.69 5.06
C LYS A 23 12.03 9.75 5.45
N VAL A 24 12.41 11.03 5.37
CA VAL A 24 11.48 12.13 5.58
C VAL A 24 10.98 12.64 4.23
N VAL A 25 9.66 12.78 4.10
CA VAL A 25 8.99 13.41 2.95
C VAL A 25 8.28 14.66 3.43
N ASN A 26 8.35 15.73 2.65
CA ASN A 26 7.61 16.96 2.92
C ASN A 26 6.27 16.93 2.18
N ASP A 27 5.18 16.89 2.94
CA ASP A 27 3.81 16.91 2.47
C ASP A 27 3.14 18.26 2.81
N SER A 28 2.39 18.83 1.88
CA SER A 28 1.76 20.14 2.07
C SER A 28 0.61 20.16 3.07
N ILE A 29 0.03 19.00 3.40
CA ILE A 29 -1.10 18.86 4.32
C ILE A 29 -0.62 18.47 5.72
N HIS A 30 0.34 17.54 5.78
CA HIS A 30 0.80 16.93 7.04
C HIS A 30 2.20 17.39 7.48
N GLY A 31 2.90 18.21 6.68
CA GLY A 31 4.26 18.65 6.98
C GLY A 31 5.28 17.55 6.78
N HIS A 32 6.16 17.33 7.76
CA HIS A 32 7.19 16.29 7.67
C HIS A 32 6.60 14.92 8.03
N ILE A 33 6.58 14.01 7.06
CA ILE A 33 6.17 12.62 7.22
C ILE A 33 7.41 11.74 7.28
N GLU A 34 7.57 11.00 8.37
CA GLU A 34 8.56 9.95 8.53
C GLU A 34 8.06 8.63 7.94
N LEU A 35 8.85 8.03 7.05
CA LEU A 35 8.52 6.78 6.39
C LEU A 35 9.49 5.67 6.81
N HIS A 36 8.91 4.58 7.31
CA HIS A 36 9.63 3.35 7.59
C HIS A 36 10.33 2.83 6.32
N PRO A 37 11.55 2.28 6.39
CA PRO A 37 12.31 1.81 5.22
C PRO A 37 11.53 0.83 4.32
N LEU A 38 10.73 -0.06 4.91
CA LEU A 38 9.86 -0.97 4.14
C LEU A 38 8.83 -0.22 3.29
N LEU A 39 8.21 0.84 3.83
CA LEU A 39 7.26 1.66 3.07
C LEU A 39 7.97 2.36 1.92
N VAL A 40 9.20 2.84 2.11
CA VAL A 40 9.99 3.44 1.04
C VAL A 40 10.21 2.44 -0.10
N LYS A 41 10.53 1.18 0.23
CA LYS A 41 10.69 0.11 -0.78
C LYS A 41 9.40 -0.22 -1.51
N ILE A 42 8.25 -0.21 -0.83
CA ILE A 42 6.92 -0.37 -1.43
C ILE A 42 6.60 0.82 -2.35
N ILE A 43 6.86 2.05 -1.89
CA ILE A 43 6.64 3.30 -2.64
C ILE A 43 7.49 3.31 -3.91
N ASP A 44 8.74 2.88 -3.83
CA ASP A 44 9.70 2.88 -4.94
C ASP A 44 9.51 1.68 -5.91
N THR A 45 8.28 1.18 -6.05
CA THR A 45 7.89 0.18 -7.05
C THR A 45 7.09 0.80 -8.20
N PRO A 46 7.13 0.23 -9.42
CA PRO A 46 6.29 0.70 -10.53
C PRO A 46 4.79 0.70 -10.20
N GLN A 47 4.33 -0.31 -9.46
CA GLN A 47 2.93 -0.51 -9.10
C GLN A 47 2.40 0.62 -8.20
N PHE A 48 3.24 1.18 -7.33
CA PHE A 48 2.90 2.33 -6.48
C PHE A 48 3.16 3.66 -7.19
N GLN A 49 4.33 3.82 -7.86
CA GLN A 49 4.68 5.05 -8.57
C GLN A 49 3.66 5.42 -9.66
N ARG A 50 2.95 4.44 -10.24
CA ARG A 50 1.89 4.72 -11.21
C ARG A 50 0.80 5.66 -10.67
N LEU A 51 0.57 5.69 -9.35
CA LEU A 51 -0.45 6.53 -8.73
C LEU A 51 -0.18 8.04 -8.94
N ARG A 52 1.06 8.42 -9.31
CA ARG A 52 1.41 9.79 -9.71
C ARG A 52 0.68 10.26 -10.97
N HIS A 53 0.15 9.33 -11.75
CA HIS A 53 -0.50 9.58 -13.02
C HIS A 53 -2.03 9.47 -12.95
N ILE A 54 -2.60 9.33 -11.75
CA ILE A 54 -4.03 9.15 -11.54
C ILE A 54 -4.57 10.30 -10.69
N LYS A 55 -5.29 11.23 -11.32
CA LYS A 55 -5.91 12.39 -10.63
C LYS A 55 -6.91 11.93 -9.59
N GLN A 56 -6.75 12.42 -8.35
CA GLN A 56 -7.61 12.05 -7.21
C GLN A 56 -9.10 12.24 -7.53
N LEU A 57 -9.41 13.40 -8.11
CA LEU A 57 -10.78 13.83 -8.45
C LEU A 57 -11.12 13.68 -9.93
N GLY A 58 -10.29 12.96 -10.70
CA GLY A 58 -10.53 12.70 -12.12
C GLY A 58 -10.81 13.98 -12.93
N GLY A 59 -11.98 14.02 -13.58
CA GLY A 59 -12.39 15.12 -14.46
C GLY A 59 -12.66 16.45 -13.73
N ALA A 60 -12.81 16.45 -12.41
CA ALA A 60 -12.98 17.69 -11.64
C ALA A 60 -11.81 18.65 -11.82
N TYR A 61 -10.62 18.15 -12.14
CA TYR A 61 -9.45 18.97 -12.49
C TYR A 61 -9.72 19.98 -13.62
N TRP A 62 -10.59 19.64 -14.58
CA TRP A 62 -10.95 20.56 -15.67
C TRP A 62 -11.93 21.66 -15.26
N VAL A 63 -12.54 21.55 -14.09
CA VAL A 63 -13.43 22.57 -13.50
C VAL A 63 -12.70 23.34 -12.40
N PHE A 64 -11.89 22.65 -11.62
CA PHE A 64 -11.14 23.17 -10.48
C PHE A 64 -9.63 23.01 -10.73
N PRO A 65 -8.93 24.04 -11.22
CA PRO A 65 -7.51 23.92 -11.59
C PRO A 65 -6.60 23.58 -10.39
N GLY A 66 -7.03 23.90 -9.16
CA GLY A 66 -6.33 23.49 -7.94
C GLY A 66 -6.48 22.00 -7.59
N ALA A 67 -7.42 21.27 -8.19
CA ALA A 67 -7.58 19.83 -8.02
C ALA A 67 -6.57 19.02 -8.86
N SER A 68 -5.30 19.46 -8.86
CA SER A 68 -4.21 18.87 -9.65
C SER A 68 -3.57 17.65 -9.00
N HIS A 69 -3.92 17.34 -7.76
CA HIS A 69 -3.35 16.26 -6.97
C HIS A 69 -3.78 14.87 -7.48
N ASN A 70 -2.93 13.88 -7.21
CA ASN A 70 -3.05 12.50 -7.64
C ASN A 70 -3.19 11.57 -6.43
N ARG A 71 -3.49 10.31 -6.71
CA ARG A 71 -3.62 9.26 -5.67
C ARG A 71 -2.33 9.02 -4.90
N PHE A 72 -1.17 9.30 -5.50
CA PHE A 72 0.14 9.04 -4.89
C PHE A 72 0.35 9.76 -3.55
N GLU A 73 0.24 11.09 -3.54
CA GLU A 73 0.41 11.90 -2.33
C GLU A 73 -0.69 11.61 -1.30
N HIS A 74 -1.91 11.35 -1.77
CA HIS A 74 -3.01 10.92 -0.91
C HIS A 74 -2.69 9.59 -0.19
N SER A 75 -2.21 8.57 -0.92
CA SER A 75 -1.84 7.28 -0.33
C SER A 75 -0.74 7.40 0.73
N ILE A 76 0.25 8.28 0.53
CA ILE A 76 1.28 8.56 1.54
C ILE A 76 0.65 9.21 2.78
N GLY A 77 -0.24 10.20 2.60
CA GLY A 77 -0.95 10.84 3.70
C GLY A 77 -1.84 9.86 4.49
N VAL A 78 -2.53 8.94 3.82
CA VAL A 78 -3.34 7.91 4.47
C VAL A 78 -2.46 6.96 5.29
N ALA A 79 -1.32 6.52 4.75
CA ALA A 79 -0.37 5.70 5.49
C ALA A 79 0.10 6.41 6.77
N TYR A 80 0.46 7.69 6.66
CA TYR A 80 0.87 8.51 7.80
C TYR A 80 -0.22 8.57 8.88
N LEU A 81 -1.44 8.95 8.51
CA LEU A 81 -2.55 9.05 9.47
C LEU A 81 -2.91 7.70 10.09
N ALA A 82 -2.88 6.62 9.32
CA ALA A 82 -3.10 5.27 9.81
C ALA A 82 -2.06 4.88 10.87
N GLY A 83 -0.78 5.13 10.60
CA GLY A 83 0.30 4.91 11.56
C GLY A 83 0.15 5.76 12.83
N CYS A 84 -0.15 7.05 12.70
CA CYS A 84 -0.41 7.94 13.83
C CYS A 84 -1.56 7.44 14.72
N MET A 85 -2.66 6.99 14.11
CA MET A 85 -3.82 6.49 14.84
C MET A 85 -3.46 5.25 15.66
N VAL A 86 -2.90 4.22 15.02
CA VAL A 86 -2.59 2.96 15.70
C VAL A 86 -1.52 3.15 16.76
N LYS A 87 -0.49 3.97 16.50
CA LYS A 87 0.50 4.33 17.50
C LYS A 87 -0.12 5.05 18.70
N SER A 88 -1.03 5.99 18.46
CA SER A 88 -1.72 6.66 19.57
C SER A 88 -2.57 5.68 20.39
N LEU A 89 -3.16 4.65 19.79
CA LEU A 89 -3.91 3.62 20.50
C LEU A 89 -2.96 2.73 21.32
N GLN A 90 -1.84 2.31 20.73
CA GLN A 90 -0.80 1.53 21.41
C GLN A 90 -0.29 2.24 22.67
N GLU A 91 0.00 3.54 22.57
CA GLU A 91 0.54 4.33 23.69
C GLU A 91 -0.50 4.59 24.79
N LYS A 92 -1.76 4.82 24.41
CA LYS A 92 -2.83 5.17 25.36
C LYS A 92 -3.51 3.96 25.99
N GLN A 93 -3.45 2.81 25.33
CA GLN A 93 -4.13 1.59 25.75
C GLN A 93 -3.20 0.36 25.62
N PRO A 94 -2.15 0.25 26.45
CA PRO A 94 -1.19 -0.84 26.38
C PRO A 94 -1.80 -2.24 26.53
N GLU A 95 -2.98 -2.34 27.18
CA GLU A 95 -3.76 -3.56 27.32
C GLU A 95 -4.30 -4.13 26.00
N LEU A 96 -4.32 -3.34 24.93
CA LEU A 96 -4.66 -3.82 23.59
C LEU A 96 -3.54 -4.65 22.96
N HIS A 97 -2.34 -4.64 23.54
CA HIS A 97 -1.19 -5.41 23.07
C HIS A 97 -0.82 -5.17 21.60
N ILE A 98 -1.07 -3.96 21.10
CA ILE A 98 -0.71 -3.55 19.73
C ILE A 98 0.80 -3.61 19.57
N THR A 99 1.29 -4.36 18.60
CA THR A 99 2.71 -4.54 18.31
C THR A 99 3.20 -3.59 17.20
N ASN A 100 4.53 -3.45 17.06
CA ASN A 100 5.10 -2.72 15.93
C ASN A 100 4.79 -3.39 14.58
N ARG A 101 4.59 -4.72 14.58
CA ARG A 101 4.14 -5.48 13.41
C ARG A 101 2.74 -5.05 13.01
N ASP A 102 1.82 -4.90 13.97
CA ASP A 102 0.45 -4.42 13.71
C ASP A 102 0.45 -3.01 13.12
N ILE A 103 1.23 -2.08 13.71
CA ILE A 103 1.37 -0.71 13.18
C ILE A 103 1.86 -0.74 11.73
N LEU A 104 2.85 -1.57 11.43
CA LEU A 104 3.41 -1.68 10.08
C LEU A 104 2.39 -2.25 9.10
N CYS A 105 1.63 -3.29 9.47
CA CYS A 105 0.54 -3.84 8.67
C CYS A 105 -0.55 -2.81 8.38
N VAL A 106 -1.05 -2.08 9.39
CA VAL A 106 -2.08 -1.06 9.18
C VAL A 106 -1.55 0.09 8.31
N THR A 107 -0.29 0.49 8.49
CA THR A 107 0.33 1.54 7.69
C THR A 107 0.50 1.11 6.22
N ILE A 108 0.90 -0.15 5.97
CA ILE A 108 0.97 -0.72 4.61
C ILE A 108 -0.44 -0.77 3.99
N ALA A 109 -1.45 -1.20 4.75
CA ALA A 109 -2.83 -1.22 4.25
C ALA A 109 -3.31 0.19 3.86
N GLY A 110 -3.05 1.20 4.70
CA GLY A 110 -3.36 2.60 4.40
C GLY A 110 -2.63 3.11 3.15
N LEU A 111 -1.34 2.79 3.01
CA LEU A 111 -0.55 3.11 1.83
C LEU A 111 -1.14 2.48 0.56
N CYS A 112 -1.53 1.21 0.66
CA CYS A 112 -1.90 0.38 -0.49
C CYS A 112 -3.40 0.42 -0.85
N HIS A 113 -4.25 1.05 -0.05
CA HIS A 113 -5.72 0.97 -0.21
C HIS A 113 -6.24 1.43 -1.57
N ASP A 114 -5.52 2.36 -2.22
CA ASP A 114 -5.88 2.97 -3.51
C ASP A 114 -5.10 2.39 -4.71
N LEU A 115 -4.31 1.34 -4.49
CA LEU A 115 -3.52 0.70 -5.54
C LEU A 115 -4.34 0.10 -6.68
N GLY A 116 -5.66 0.02 -6.60
CA GLY A 116 -6.52 -0.54 -7.63
C GLY A 116 -7.23 0.50 -8.49
N HIS A 117 -7.05 1.79 -8.20
CA HIS A 117 -7.67 2.82 -9.01
C HIS A 117 -7.17 2.82 -10.46
N GLY A 118 -8.11 2.94 -11.39
CA GLY A 118 -7.85 3.13 -12.82
C GLY A 118 -7.83 4.62 -13.22
N PRO A 119 -7.72 4.91 -14.53
CA PRO A 119 -7.72 6.28 -15.06
C PRO A 119 -8.91 7.12 -14.56
N PHE A 120 -8.65 8.34 -14.09
CA PHE A 120 -9.66 9.24 -13.51
C PHE A 120 -10.38 8.69 -12.26
N SER A 121 -9.71 7.82 -11.50
CA SER A 121 -10.15 7.30 -10.21
C SER A 121 -11.56 6.70 -10.26
N HIS A 122 -12.55 7.35 -9.62
CA HIS A 122 -13.90 6.81 -9.51
C HIS A 122 -14.68 6.78 -10.82
N LEU A 123 -14.23 7.53 -11.83
CA LEU A 123 -14.85 7.45 -13.16
C LEU A 123 -14.61 6.05 -13.76
N PHE A 124 -13.45 5.44 -13.50
CA PHE A 124 -13.13 4.14 -14.06
C PHE A 124 -14.03 3.02 -13.53
N ASP A 125 -14.05 2.81 -12.22
CA ASP A 125 -14.77 1.70 -11.58
C ASP A 125 -16.28 1.94 -11.53
N LYS A 126 -16.75 3.18 -11.35
CA LYS A 126 -18.19 3.47 -11.19
C LYS A 126 -18.91 3.87 -12.48
N LYS A 127 -18.20 4.20 -13.56
CA LYS A 127 -18.82 4.64 -14.83
C LYS A 127 -18.31 3.87 -16.04
N PHE A 128 -17.00 3.85 -16.26
CA PHE A 128 -16.44 3.23 -17.46
C PHE A 128 -16.62 1.71 -17.48
N ILE A 129 -16.15 0.99 -16.44
CA ILE A 129 -16.26 -0.47 -16.38
C ILE A 129 -17.73 -0.93 -16.50
N PRO A 130 -18.69 -0.37 -15.74
CA PRO A 130 -20.10 -0.74 -15.90
C PRO A 130 -20.67 -0.47 -17.31
N ALA A 131 -20.13 0.51 -18.04
CA ALA A 131 -20.59 0.83 -19.39
C ALA A 131 -20.02 -0.10 -20.46
N VAL A 132 -18.79 -0.59 -20.30
CA VAL A 132 -18.12 -1.46 -21.29
C VAL A 132 -18.22 -2.95 -20.96
N GLN A 133 -18.47 -3.27 -19.69
CA GLN A 133 -18.56 -4.64 -19.18
C GLN A 133 -19.57 -4.69 -18.03
N SER A 134 -20.86 -4.63 -18.37
CA SER A 134 -21.97 -4.51 -17.41
C SER A 134 -22.02 -5.63 -16.36
N ASP A 135 -21.56 -6.83 -16.70
CA ASP A 135 -21.56 -7.98 -15.79
C ASP A 135 -20.31 -8.06 -14.90
N ALA A 136 -19.31 -7.20 -15.14
CA ALA A 136 -18.10 -7.17 -14.33
C ALA A 136 -18.39 -6.53 -12.96
N LYS A 137 -18.25 -7.34 -11.91
CA LYS A 137 -18.20 -6.86 -10.52
C LYS A 137 -16.79 -6.37 -10.20
N TRP A 138 -16.40 -5.24 -10.80
CA TRP A 138 -15.12 -4.60 -10.51
C TRP A 138 -15.25 -3.60 -9.36
N LYS A 139 -14.28 -3.65 -8.46
CA LYS A 139 -14.12 -2.74 -7.33
C LYS A 139 -12.66 -2.35 -7.23
N HIS A 140 -12.37 -1.06 -7.03
CA HIS A 140 -10.99 -0.62 -6.93
C HIS A 140 -10.31 -1.23 -5.69
N GLU A 141 -11.07 -1.58 -4.64
CA GLU A 141 -10.58 -2.22 -3.43
C GLU A 141 -10.05 -3.65 -3.70
N GLU A 142 -10.81 -4.47 -4.43
CA GLU A 142 -10.35 -5.82 -4.86
C GLU A 142 -9.16 -5.71 -5.81
N ALA A 143 -9.16 -4.69 -6.69
CA ALA A 143 -8.04 -4.40 -7.55
C ALA A 143 -6.79 -3.92 -6.80
N SER A 144 -6.95 -3.20 -5.68
CA SER A 144 -5.86 -2.77 -4.81
C SER A 144 -5.16 -3.96 -4.18
N VAL A 145 -5.93 -4.93 -3.68
CA VAL A 145 -5.38 -6.20 -3.16
C VAL A 145 -4.64 -6.97 -4.26
N ASN A 146 -5.22 -7.11 -5.44
CA ASN A 146 -4.57 -7.79 -6.56
C ASN A 146 -3.25 -7.10 -6.97
N MET A 147 -3.25 -5.77 -7.03
CA MET A 147 -2.06 -4.98 -7.35
C MET A 147 -1.00 -5.06 -6.25
N PHE A 148 -1.41 -5.05 -4.97
CA PHE A 148 -0.50 -5.22 -3.84
C PHE A 148 0.18 -6.60 -3.87
N ARG A 149 -0.58 -7.68 -4.03
CA ARG A 149 -0.05 -9.05 -4.15
C ARG A 149 0.91 -9.18 -5.35
N HIS A 150 0.53 -8.60 -6.50
CA HIS A 150 1.38 -8.54 -7.68
C HIS A 150 2.68 -7.76 -7.41
N MET A 151 2.60 -6.59 -6.76
CA MET A 151 3.75 -5.78 -6.39
C MET A 151 4.71 -6.54 -5.47
N VAL A 152 4.21 -7.22 -4.43
CA VAL A 152 5.03 -8.01 -3.51
C VAL A 152 5.79 -9.11 -4.25
N LYS A 153 5.10 -9.82 -5.16
CA LYS A 153 5.69 -10.90 -5.95
C LYS A 153 6.73 -10.39 -6.96
N GLU A 154 6.38 -9.45 -7.82
CA GLU A 154 7.26 -9.01 -8.93
C GLU A 154 8.51 -8.28 -8.45
N ASN A 155 8.43 -7.57 -7.33
CA ASN A 155 9.56 -6.84 -6.77
C ASN A 155 10.31 -7.65 -5.69
N ASN A 156 9.96 -8.93 -5.50
CA ASN A 156 10.56 -9.82 -4.50
C ASN A 156 10.61 -9.18 -3.10
N LEU A 157 9.49 -8.59 -2.65
CA LEU A 157 9.42 -7.87 -1.37
C LEU A 157 9.24 -8.80 -0.17
N GLU A 158 8.82 -10.04 -0.39
CA GLU A 158 8.51 -10.99 0.68
C GLU A 158 9.69 -11.23 1.64
N PRO A 159 10.92 -11.55 1.18
CA PRO A 159 12.05 -11.70 2.09
C PRO A 159 12.35 -10.44 2.91
N LEU A 160 12.12 -9.26 2.30
CA LEU A 160 12.32 -7.98 2.96
C LEU A 160 11.25 -7.76 4.04
N MET A 161 9.98 -8.04 3.74
CA MET A 161 8.88 -7.94 4.71
C MET A 161 9.15 -8.85 5.92
N VAL A 162 9.58 -10.10 5.68
CA VAL A 162 10.00 -11.04 6.74
C VAL A 162 11.16 -10.48 7.56
N SER A 163 12.16 -9.86 6.91
CA SER A 163 13.30 -9.27 7.62
C SER A 163 12.93 -8.11 8.56
N TYR A 164 11.79 -7.45 8.30
CA TYR A 164 11.22 -6.42 9.18
C TYR A 164 10.19 -6.98 10.19
N GLY A 165 10.08 -8.32 10.29
CA GLY A 165 9.29 -9.00 11.32
C GLY A 165 7.84 -9.28 10.95
N LEU A 166 7.44 -9.14 9.68
CA LEU A 166 6.13 -9.59 9.23
C LEU A 166 6.12 -11.12 9.07
N ASP A 167 4.98 -11.75 9.35
CA ASP A 167 4.72 -13.11 8.90
C ASP A 167 3.73 -13.10 7.74
N MET A 168 4.21 -13.64 6.61
CA MET A 168 3.63 -13.46 5.29
C MET A 168 2.33 -14.21 5.08
N GLU A 169 2.07 -15.24 5.89
CA GLU A 169 0.83 -16.00 5.81
C GLU A 169 -0.32 -15.19 6.43
N ASN A 170 -0.11 -14.70 7.64
CA ASN A 170 -1.14 -13.98 8.39
C ASN A 170 -1.22 -12.50 8.00
N ASP A 171 -0.09 -11.81 7.88
CA ASP A 171 -0.10 -10.35 7.69
C ASP A 171 -0.56 -9.91 6.32
N LEU A 172 -0.23 -10.68 5.27
CA LEU A 172 -0.76 -10.34 3.94
C LEU A 172 -2.28 -10.48 3.89
N THR A 173 -2.82 -11.48 4.58
CA THR A 173 -4.27 -11.67 4.69
C THR A 173 -4.90 -10.52 5.48
N PHE A 174 -4.28 -10.13 6.60
CA PHE A 174 -4.73 -8.99 7.40
C PHE A 174 -4.71 -7.67 6.61
N ILE A 175 -3.63 -7.39 5.87
CA ILE A 175 -3.53 -6.20 5.01
C ILE A 175 -4.62 -6.22 3.92
N ASP A 176 -4.84 -7.37 3.27
CA ASP A 176 -5.88 -7.50 2.25
C ASP A 176 -7.27 -7.19 2.84
N GLU A 177 -7.57 -7.74 4.02
CA GLU A 177 -8.84 -7.54 4.71
C GLU A 177 -9.07 -6.09 5.13
N LEU A 178 -8.02 -5.38 5.56
CA LEU A 178 -8.09 -3.95 5.84
C LEU A 178 -8.42 -3.12 4.58
N ILE A 179 -7.97 -3.56 3.40
CA ILE A 179 -8.20 -2.84 2.13
C ILE A 179 -9.60 -3.12 1.58
N LYS A 180 -9.99 -4.40 1.45
CA LYS A 180 -11.25 -4.77 0.76
C LYS A 180 -12.41 -5.10 1.70
N GLY A 181 -12.15 -5.16 3.00
CA GLY A 181 -13.07 -5.65 4.02
C GLY A 181 -13.04 -7.18 4.15
N HIS A 182 -13.33 -7.67 5.36
CA HIS A 182 -13.52 -9.10 5.61
C HIS A 182 -14.89 -9.55 5.07
N LYS A 183 -14.92 -10.61 4.26
CA LYS A 183 -16.19 -11.25 3.87
C LYS A 183 -16.69 -12.07 5.04
N THR A 184 -17.63 -11.53 5.82
CA THR A 184 -18.37 -12.35 6.77
C THR A 184 -19.10 -13.45 6.00
N ILE A 185 -18.83 -14.71 6.35
CA ILE A 185 -19.74 -15.80 5.98
C ILE A 185 -21.08 -15.44 6.61
N PRO A 186 -22.20 -15.44 5.87
CA PRO A 186 -23.50 -15.25 6.49
C PRO A 186 -23.64 -16.32 7.57
N VAL A 187 -23.80 -15.91 8.83
CA VAL A 187 -24.21 -16.85 9.88
C VAL A 187 -25.56 -17.37 9.43
N THR A 188 -25.59 -18.60 8.92
CA THR A 188 -26.85 -19.32 8.74
C THR A 188 -27.37 -19.53 10.16
N ASN A 189 -28.29 -18.67 10.59
CA ASN A 189 -29.12 -18.95 11.75
C ASN A 189 -29.97 -20.17 11.40
N THR A 190 -29.41 -21.36 11.59
CA THR A 190 -30.19 -22.57 11.83
C THR A 190 -30.82 -22.41 13.21
N LEU A 191 -32.07 -21.94 13.21
CA LEU A 191 -33.05 -22.27 14.23
C LEU A 191 -33.52 -23.71 14.02
#